data_AF-A8WVM7-F1
#
_entry.id   AF-A8WVM7-F1
#
_cell.length_a   1.000
_cell.length_b   1.000
_cell.length_c   1.000
_cell.angle_alpha   90.00
_cell.angle_beta   90.00
_cell.angle_gamma   90.00
#
_symmetry.space_group_name_H-M   'P 1'
#
loop_
_entity.id
_entity.type
_entity.pdbx_description
1 polymer ?
#
loop_
_entity_poly.entity_id
_entity_poly.type
_entity_poly.pdbx_seq_one_letter_code
_entity_poly.pdbx_strand_id
1 'polypeptide(L)'
;MHSPVRILLCLALFFLKSSLSDETPDQLCNNLDAQQSCGQCIKAHAECAWCIDPHSSLVNRCQLKSKFTNETCTPHLVYSPQTAQVKTQQNLPLETKQHDGRTVVRLQPQAVSVRLMPGHSSTVTFKYLHQTDVNRRGTEPETMEIQTSDVKDSPINLTFYIVCDGELKKTKSCRVQNNQIVEFKIEVTVNSCSNSGDVTLSVGILGQRTIAGIYVTTICGCECEKHPEINSRLCHQNGHLVCGQCVCDPSRGGDKCECPLATLGVSTASELEDKCKFNSSTPVCSSSGKCKCGQCQCNRPTVTGKFCQCDNDSCPLSSNGKVCSGNGVCDCGTCKCEMGWERDDCSCSTASNNCVENGELCSNNGRCECNRCEQKPMENKPTDDLPETTAASVTETTSTADLPSDEELEKALDDSVKSTEATSSSALKIFWLFYFLVVILFAY
;
A
#
# COMPACT_ATOMS: atom_id res chain seq x y z
N MET A 1 -29.83 36.84 -16.22
CA MET A 1 -30.37 36.00 -15.13
C MET A 1 -29.93 34.56 -15.40
N HIS A 2 -28.88 34.12 -14.71
CA HIS A 2 -28.32 32.78 -14.87
C HIS A 2 -29.24 31.77 -14.18
N SER A 3 -29.69 30.75 -14.91
CA SER A 3 -30.59 29.72 -14.40
C SER A 3 -29.96 28.95 -13.23
N PRO A 4 -30.67 28.76 -12.10
CA PRO A 4 -30.16 28.03 -10.92
C PRO A 4 -29.77 26.58 -11.24
N VAL A 5 -30.27 26.04 -12.36
CA VAL A 5 -29.97 24.70 -12.87
C VAL A 5 -28.52 24.57 -13.35
N ARG A 6 -27.92 25.62 -13.93
CA ARG A 6 -26.51 25.58 -14.37
C ARG A 6 -25.53 25.62 -13.20
N ILE A 7 -25.89 26.25 -12.10
CA ILE A 7 -25.08 26.31 -10.88
C ILE A 7 -25.12 24.97 -10.15
N LEU A 8 -26.30 24.34 -10.05
CA LEU A 8 -26.43 22.99 -9.48
C LEU A 8 -25.70 21.92 -10.30
N LEU A 9 -25.72 21.99 -11.64
CA LEU A 9 -25.00 21.03 -12.49
C LEU A 9 -23.47 21.19 -12.36
N CYS A 10 -22.98 22.44 -12.26
CA CYS A 10 -21.56 22.70 -12.03
C CYS A 10 -21.11 22.28 -10.62
N LEU A 11 -21.94 22.45 -9.59
CA LEU A 11 -21.66 21.96 -8.24
C LEU A 11 -21.67 20.44 -8.18
N ALA A 12 -22.62 19.76 -8.83
CA ALA A 12 -22.65 18.30 -8.91
C ALA A 12 -21.43 17.72 -9.65
N LEU A 13 -20.97 18.37 -10.73
CA LEU A 13 -19.72 18.01 -11.42
C LEU A 13 -18.45 18.35 -10.62
N PHE A 14 -18.52 19.30 -9.68
CA PHE A 14 -17.45 19.58 -8.72
C PHE A 14 -17.41 18.55 -7.59
N PHE A 15 -18.58 18.10 -7.09
CA PHE A 15 -18.69 17.06 -6.06
C PHE A 15 -18.43 15.63 -6.59
N LEU A 16 -18.67 15.37 -7.88
CA LEU A 16 -18.25 14.11 -8.54
C LEU A 16 -16.75 14.04 -8.87
N LYS A 17 -16.01 15.16 -8.77
CA LYS A 17 -14.55 15.16 -8.92
C LYS A 17 -13.78 14.90 -7.63
N SER A 18 -14.45 14.78 -6.48
CA SER A 18 -13.79 14.74 -5.16
C SER A 18 -13.77 13.37 -4.47
N SER A 19 -13.64 12.27 -5.21
CA SER A 19 -13.43 10.94 -4.59
C SER A 19 -12.51 9.99 -5.35
N LEU A 20 -11.55 10.50 -6.13
CA LEU A 20 -10.33 9.77 -6.47
C LEU A 20 -9.27 10.18 -5.45
N SER A 21 -9.18 9.46 -4.33
CA SER A 21 -8.00 9.54 -3.48
C SER A 21 -6.83 8.98 -4.28
N ASP A 22 -5.90 9.84 -4.67
CA ASP A 22 -4.63 9.41 -5.25
C ASP A 22 -3.90 8.57 -4.20
N GLU A 23 -3.67 7.28 -4.46
CA GLU A 23 -3.01 6.40 -3.50
C GLU A 23 -1.58 6.89 -3.27
N THR A 24 -1.19 7.05 -2.02
CA THR A 24 0.17 7.52 -1.71
C THR A 24 1.20 6.46 -2.08
N PRO A 25 2.44 6.86 -2.43
CA PRO A 25 3.55 5.93 -2.67
C PRO A 25 3.72 4.86 -1.57
N ASP A 26 3.50 5.25 -0.31
CA ASP A 26 3.60 4.33 0.82
C ASP A 26 2.52 3.26 0.82
N GLN A 27 1.28 3.63 0.47
CA GLN A 27 0.16 2.68 0.35
C GLN A 27 0.40 1.70 -0.80
N LEU A 28 0.92 2.19 -1.93
CA LEU A 28 1.27 1.36 -3.08
C LEU A 28 2.35 0.33 -2.74
N CYS A 29 3.41 0.72 -2.02
CA CYS A 29 4.45 -0.24 -1.62
C CYS A 29 3.96 -1.29 -0.60
N ASN A 30 2.99 -0.95 0.25
CA ASN A 30 2.47 -1.83 1.30
C ASN A 30 1.27 -2.68 0.86
N ASN A 31 0.78 -2.53 -0.37
CA ASN A 31 -0.34 -3.31 -0.85
C ASN A 31 0.05 -4.81 -1.01
N LEU A 32 -0.95 -5.68 -1.02
CA LEU A 32 -0.73 -7.13 -1.02
C LEU A 32 0.04 -7.60 -2.26
N ASP A 33 -0.26 -7.03 -3.43
CA ASP A 33 0.39 -7.39 -4.69
C ASP A 33 1.89 -7.05 -4.68
N ALA A 34 2.26 -5.87 -4.16
CA ALA A 34 3.65 -5.44 -4.03
C ALA A 34 4.46 -6.32 -3.08
N GLN A 35 3.83 -6.93 -2.08
CA GLN A 35 4.51 -7.84 -1.14
C GLN A 35 4.75 -9.24 -1.72
N GLN A 36 4.11 -9.63 -2.83
CA GLN A 36 4.24 -10.99 -3.37
C GLN A 36 5.64 -11.30 -3.90
N SER A 37 6.34 -10.30 -4.43
CA SER A 37 7.69 -10.47 -4.96
C SER A 37 8.41 -9.14 -5.11
N CYS A 38 9.73 -9.21 -5.24
CA CYS A 38 10.56 -8.04 -5.52
C CYS A 38 10.11 -7.35 -6.81
N GLY A 39 9.78 -8.10 -7.86
CA GLY A 39 9.34 -7.53 -9.13
C GLY A 39 8.00 -6.81 -9.06
N GLN A 40 7.04 -7.33 -8.28
CA GLN A 40 5.77 -6.61 -8.05
C GLN A 40 6.00 -5.34 -7.22
N CYS A 41 6.87 -5.39 -6.20
CA CYS A 41 7.25 -4.23 -5.40
C CYS A 41 7.77 -3.07 -6.27
N ILE A 42 8.69 -3.37 -7.20
CA ILE A 42 9.29 -2.35 -8.07
C ILE A 42 8.28 -1.83 -9.11
N LYS A 43 7.29 -2.63 -9.51
CA LYS A 43 6.21 -2.18 -10.39
C LYS A 43 5.21 -1.28 -9.70
N ALA A 44 5.04 -1.43 -8.38
CA ALA A 44 4.03 -0.69 -7.63
C ALA A 44 4.28 0.82 -7.63
N HIS A 45 5.52 1.24 -7.33
CA HIS A 45 5.92 2.64 -7.39
C HIS A 45 7.44 2.79 -7.44
N ALA A 46 7.94 3.90 -8.01
CA ALA A 46 9.39 4.10 -8.18
C ALA A 46 10.17 4.37 -6.89
N GLU A 47 9.48 4.78 -5.83
CA GLU A 47 10.07 4.95 -4.50
C GLU A 47 10.03 3.66 -3.68
N CYS A 48 9.37 2.60 -4.17
CA CYS A 48 9.40 1.30 -3.52
C CYS A 48 10.79 0.66 -3.66
N ALA A 49 11.19 -0.01 -2.59
CA ALA A 49 12.40 -0.79 -2.54
C ALA A 49 12.14 -2.10 -1.77
N TRP A 50 12.92 -3.12 -2.11
CA TRP A 50 12.75 -4.47 -1.59
C TRP A 50 13.97 -4.91 -0.78
N CYS A 51 13.74 -5.43 0.43
CA CYS A 51 14.81 -6.02 1.22
C CYS A 51 15.14 -7.45 0.75
N ILE A 52 16.32 -7.64 0.16
CA ILE A 52 16.83 -8.94 -0.31
C ILE A 52 17.59 -9.72 0.76
N ASP A 53 17.64 -9.25 2.01
CA ASP A 53 18.29 -9.96 3.11
C ASP A 53 17.50 -11.24 3.49
N PRO A 54 18.09 -12.44 3.34
CA PRO A 54 17.44 -13.69 3.73
C PRO A 54 17.22 -13.84 5.24
N HIS A 55 17.90 -13.04 6.06
CA HIS A 55 17.77 -13.04 7.51
C HIS A 55 16.85 -11.94 8.05
N SER A 56 16.25 -11.14 7.16
CA SER A 56 15.34 -10.07 7.56
C SER A 56 14.15 -10.61 8.36
N SER A 57 13.84 -9.93 9.46
CA SER A 57 12.65 -10.18 10.28
C SER A 57 11.46 -9.29 9.90
N LEU A 58 11.58 -8.52 8.81
CA LEU A 58 10.53 -7.65 8.30
C LEU A 58 9.28 -8.46 7.95
N VAL A 59 8.11 -7.93 8.35
CA VAL A 59 6.81 -8.46 7.92
C VAL A 59 6.61 -8.16 6.44
N ASN A 60 6.85 -6.91 6.05
CA ASN A 60 6.77 -6.44 4.67
C ASN A 60 8.17 -6.15 4.14
N ARG A 61 8.59 -6.89 3.11
CA ARG A 61 9.88 -6.69 2.43
C ARG A 61 9.86 -5.52 1.45
N CYS A 62 8.69 -5.21 0.88
CA CYS A 62 8.50 -4.04 0.05
C CYS A 62 8.09 -2.85 0.92
N GLN A 63 8.86 -1.76 0.89
CA GLN A 63 8.55 -0.51 1.58
C GLN A 63 9.10 0.68 0.79
N LEU A 64 8.73 1.89 1.18
CA LEU A 64 9.45 3.07 0.70
C LEU A 64 10.93 2.98 1.02
N LYS A 65 11.78 3.36 0.06
CA LYS A 65 13.23 3.35 0.21
C LYS A 65 13.72 4.09 1.46
N SER A 66 13.04 5.17 1.83
CA SER A 66 13.37 6.01 3.00
C SER A 66 13.08 5.34 4.35
N LYS A 67 12.27 4.26 4.39
CA LYS A 67 11.92 3.54 5.63
C LYS A 67 12.97 2.50 6.05
N PHE A 68 13.88 2.11 5.16
CA PHE A 68 14.92 1.15 5.50
C PHE A 68 16.01 1.79 6.37
N THR A 69 16.40 1.07 7.43
CA THR A 69 17.49 1.43 8.33
C THR A 69 18.49 0.28 8.39
N ASN A 70 19.70 0.52 8.92
CA ASN A 70 20.70 -0.54 9.08
C ASN A 70 20.21 -1.72 9.94
N GLU A 71 19.25 -1.48 10.82
CA GLU A 71 18.67 -2.49 11.72
C GLU A 71 17.61 -3.36 11.02
N THR A 72 16.85 -2.79 10.08
CA THR A 72 15.78 -3.52 9.37
C THR A 72 16.27 -4.21 8.11
N CYS A 73 17.09 -3.52 7.32
CA CYS A 73 17.73 -4.06 6.13
C CYS A 73 18.97 -3.23 5.78
N THR A 74 20.14 -3.85 5.79
CA THR A 74 21.39 -3.14 5.45
C THR A 74 21.29 -2.50 4.06
N PRO A 75 21.77 -1.26 3.84
CA PRO A 75 21.63 -0.55 2.56
C PRO A 75 22.10 -1.32 1.32
N HIS A 76 23.10 -2.19 1.44
CA HIS A 76 23.58 -3.04 0.34
C HIS A 76 22.64 -4.20 -0.01
N LEU A 77 21.72 -4.54 0.89
CA LEU A 77 20.67 -5.56 0.72
C LEU A 77 19.29 -4.92 0.45
N VAL A 78 19.25 -3.61 0.18
CA VAL A 78 18.03 -2.93 -0.29
C VAL A 78 18.10 -2.82 -1.80
N TYR A 79 17.27 -3.60 -2.48
CA TYR A 79 17.11 -3.50 -3.93
C TYR A 79 16.21 -2.31 -4.27
N SER A 80 16.78 -1.30 -4.91
CA SER A 80 16.09 -0.11 -5.40
C SER A 80 16.69 0.26 -6.75
N PRO A 81 16.04 -0.08 -7.87
CA PRO A 81 16.59 0.22 -9.18
C PRO A 81 16.61 1.72 -9.40
N GLN A 82 17.74 2.22 -9.89
CA GLN A 82 17.82 3.62 -10.32
C GLN A 82 17.03 3.77 -11.62
N THR A 83 15.90 4.48 -11.57
CA THR A 83 15.15 4.86 -12.77
C THR A 83 15.77 6.07 -13.43
N ALA A 84 15.33 6.34 -14.66
CA ALA A 84 15.73 7.49 -15.45
C ALA A 84 17.24 7.59 -15.71
N GLN A 85 17.93 6.45 -15.77
CA GLN A 85 19.35 6.43 -16.09
C GLN A 85 19.57 6.54 -17.59
N VAL A 86 20.23 7.62 -18.00
CA VAL A 86 20.71 7.80 -19.36
C VAL A 86 22.23 7.61 -19.36
N LYS A 87 22.69 6.51 -19.96
CA LYS A 87 24.12 6.21 -20.09
C LYS A 87 24.53 6.30 -21.56
N THR A 88 25.46 7.19 -21.84
CA THR A 88 26.07 7.32 -23.17
C THR A 88 26.98 6.13 -23.45
N GLN A 89 26.72 5.41 -24.54
CA GLN A 89 27.50 4.24 -24.97
C GLN A 89 28.57 4.65 -26.01
N GLN A 90 28.22 5.54 -26.93
CA GLN A 90 29.12 6.05 -27.96
C GLN A 90 28.90 7.55 -28.19
N ASN A 91 29.98 8.32 -28.12
CA ASN A 91 29.96 9.78 -28.27
C ASN A 91 31.24 10.32 -28.93
N LEU A 92 31.45 9.94 -30.18
CA LEU A 92 32.43 10.57 -31.05
C LEU A 92 32.04 12.05 -31.26
N PRO A 93 33.00 12.99 -31.12
CA PRO A 93 32.73 14.39 -31.38
C PRO A 93 32.24 14.65 -32.81
N LEU A 94 31.44 15.69 -32.98
CA LEU A 94 31.09 16.21 -34.30
C LEU A 94 32.35 16.46 -35.15
N GLU A 95 32.20 16.31 -36.46
CA GLU A 95 33.25 16.51 -37.47
C GLU A 95 34.39 15.48 -37.46
N THR A 96 34.37 14.52 -36.54
CA THR A 96 35.30 13.39 -36.59
C THR A 96 34.95 12.44 -37.74
N LYS A 97 35.98 11.84 -38.35
CA LYS A 97 35.77 10.77 -39.33
C LYS A 97 35.47 9.46 -38.59
N GLN A 98 34.48 8.73 -39.04
CA GLN A 98 34.22 7.37 -38.58
C GLN A 98 35.33 6.41 -39.05
N HIS A 99 35.29 5.17 -38.55
CA HIS A 99 36.29 4.13 -38.84
C HIS A 99 36.42 3.82 -40.34
N ASP A 100 35.39 4.11 -41.15
CA ASP A 100 35.41 3.95 -42.60
C ASP A 100 36.26 5.02 -43.33
N GLY A 101 36.72 6.06 -42.63
CA GLY A 101 37.49 7.18 -43.16
C GLY A 101 36.72 8.11 -44.10
N ARG A 102 35.44 7.83 -44.35
CA ARG A 102 34.59 8.52 -45.34
C ARG A 102 33.44 9.26 -44.69
N THR A 103 32.81 8.66 -43.69
CA THR A 103 31.63 9.23 -43.04
C THR A 103 32.06 10.18 -41.93
N VAL A 104 31.52 11.40 -41.95
CA VAL A 104 31.79 12.42 -40.93
C VAL A 104 30.67 12.39 -39.90
N VAL A 105 31.03 12.39 -38.62
CA VAL A 105 30.07 12.44 -37.51
C VAL A 105 29.36 13.78 -37.51
N ARG A 106 28.04 13.76 -37.67
CA ARG A 106 27.18 14.94 -37.66
C ARG A 106 26.15 14.92 -36.55
N LEU A 107 25.97 13.78 -35.89
CA LEU A 107 25.03 13.58 -34.80
C LEU A 107 25.77 12.94 -33.63
N GLN A 108 25.61 13.53 -32.44
CA GLN A 108 26.18 13.01 -31.21
C GLN A 108 25.16 13.13 -30.06
N PRO A 109 25.14 12.20 -29.09
CA PRO A 109 25.85 10.91 -29.10
C PRO A 109 25.33 9.97 -30.20
N GLN A 110 26.12 8.94 -30.55
CA GLN A 110 25.73 7.94 -31.56
C GLN A 110 24.98 6.75 -30.95
N ALA A 111 25.18 6.50 -29.65
CA ALA A 111 24.50 5.43 -28.93
C ALA A 111 24.28 5.80 -27.48
N VAL A 112 23.06 5.59 -26.99
CA VAL A 112 22.66 5.87 -25.60
C VAL A 112 21.81 4.70 -25.10
N SER A 113 22.06 4.23 -23.89
CA SER A 113 21.18 3.29 -23.19
C SER A 113 20.36 4.03 -22.14
N VAL A 114 19.05 3.81 -22.15
CA VAL A 114 18.07 4.41 -21.25
C VAL A 114 17.42 3.30 -20.44
N ARG A 115 17.46 3.38 -19.11
CA ARG A 115 16.77 2.44 -18.22
C ARG A 115 15.62 3.15 -17.50
N LEU A 116 14.39 2.66 -17.71
CA LEU A 116 13.16 3.30 -17.24
C LEU A 116 12.22 2.29 -16.58
N MET A 117 11.58 2.72 -15.49
CA MET A 117 10.40 2.05 -14.96
C MET A 117 9.14 2.49 -15.73
N PRO A 118 8.07 1.68 -15.78
CA PRO A 118 6.76 2.14 -16.26
C PRO A 118 6.30 3.43 -15.57
N GLY A 119 5.62 4.29 -16.31
CA GLY A 119 5.16 5.61 -15.85
C GLY A 119 6.25 6.69 -15.79
N HIS A 120 7.52 6.35 -16.01
CA HIS A 120 8.63 7.31 -15.95
C HIS A 120 9.08 7.76 -17.33
N SER A 121 9.64 8.97 -17.38
CA SER A 121 10.28 9.51 -18.57
C SER A 121 11.76 9.83 -18.35
N SER A 122 12.52 9.86 -19.44
CA SER A 122 13.89 10.36 -19.46
C SER A 122 14.18 11.09 -20.74
N THR A 123 14.97 12.16 -20.62
CA THR A 123 15.32 13.01 -21.76
C THR A 123 16.74 12.72 -22.22
N VAL A 124 16.88 12.37 -23.50
CA VAL A 124 18.17 12.21 -24.17
C VAL A 124 18.44 13.47 -25.00
N THR A 125 19.60 14.10 -24.78
CA THR A 125 20.02 15.30 -25.51
C THR A 125 20.99 14.94 -26.63
N PHE A 126 20.72 15.45 -27.82
CA PHE A 126 21.53 15.29 -29.02
C PHE A 126 22.00 16.64 -29.55
N LYS A 127 23.17 16.65 -30.20
CA LYS A 127 23.66 17.77 -31.00
C LYS A 127 23.84 17.31 -32.44
N TYR A 128 23.27 18.07 -33.35
CA TYR A 128 23.31 17.83 -34.79
C TYR A 128 23.98 19.01 -35.50
N LEU A 129 25.00 18.72 -36.30
CA LEU A 129 25.65 19.70 -37.18
C LEU A 129 25.01 19.64 -38.57
N HIS A 130 24.21 20.65 -38.90
CA HIS A 130 23.50 20.72 -40.18
C HIS A 130 24.46 21.06 -41.33
N GLN A 131 24.27 20.38 -42.46
CA GLN A 131 24.88 20.75 -43.73
C GLN A 131 23.83 20.75 -44.83
N THR A 132 23.81 21.84 -45.58
CA THR A 132 22.96 21.99 -46.77
C THR A 132 23.42 21.06 -47.88
N ASP A 133 22.49 20.53 -48.65
CA ASP A 133 22.82 19.74 -49.85
C ASP A 133 23.60 20.60 -50.85
N VAL A 134 24.76 20.10 -51.28
CA VAL A 134 25.68 20.76 -52.24
C VAL A 134 24.98 21.07 -53.57
N ASN A 135 23.93 20.32 -53.92
CA ASN A 135 23.17 20.51 -55.16
C ASN A 135 22.11 21.63 -55.05
N ARG A 136 21.86 22.16 -53.85
CA ARG A 136 20.88 23.23 -53.64
C ARG A 136 21.55 24.59 -53.78
N ARG A 137 21.09 25.37 -54.78
CA ARG A 137 21.65 26.70 -55.11
C ARG A 137 21.11 27.87 -54.27
N GLY A 138 20.39 27.60 -53.18
CA GLY A 138 19.71 28.62 -52.37
C GLY A 138 20.42 28.91 -51.05
N THR A 139 20.41 30.19 -50.65
CA THR A 139 20.78 30.68 -49.30
C THR A 139 19.62 30.60 -48.31
N GLU A 140 18.48 30.01 -48.69
CA GLU A 140 17.32 29.88 -47.82
C GLU A 140 17.55 28.82 -46.74
N PRO A 141 17.10 29.07 -45.49
CA PRO A 141 17.20 28.09 -44.42
C PRO A 141 16.41 26.82 -44.75
N GLU A 142 17.02 25.67 -44.48
CA GLU A 142 16.37 24.37 -44.65
C GLU A 142 15.54 24.01 -43.41
N THR A 143 14.51 23.19 -43.58
CA THR A 143 13.78 22.61 -42.45
C THR A 143 14.46 21.30 -42.06
N MET A 144 15.08 21.23 -40.88
CA MET A 144 15.45 19.94 -40.29
C MET A 144 14.20 19.28 -39.72
N GLU A 145 14.09 17.97 -39.86
CA GLU A 145 13.04 17.16 -39.23
C GLU A 145 13.65 15.90 -38.61
N ILE A 146 13.31 15.62 -37.35
CA ILE A 146 13.76 14.42 -36.66
C ILE A 146 12.95 13.22 -37.15
N GLN A 147 13.65 12.16 -37.56
CA GLN A 147 13.06 10.89 -37.95
C GLN A 147 13.43 9.80 -36.93
N THR A 148 12.48 8.94 -36.58
CA THR A 148 12.73 7.77 -35.72
C THR A 148 12.16 6.50 -36.33
N SER A 149 12.60 5.34 -35.84
CA SER A 149 11.89 4.07 -36.06
C SER A 149 10.46 4.15 -35.51
N ASP A 150 9.53 3.38 -36.11
CA ASP A 150 8.14 3.31 -35.63
C ASP A 150 8.09 2.58 -34.27
N VAL A 151 7.28 3.11 -33.37
CA VAL A 151 7.12 2.64 -31.98
C VAL A 151 5.66 2.38 -31.61
N LYS A 152 4.73 2.45 -32.58
CA LYS A 152 3.28 2.29 -32.34
C LYS A 152 2.89 0.99 -31.63
N ASP A 153 3.61 -0.09 -31.88
CA ASP A 153 3.36 -1.41 -31.28
C ASP A 153 4.23 -1.66 -30.03
N SER A 154 4.88 -0.63 -29.50
CA SER A 154 5.70 -0.70 -28.29
C SER A 154 5.09 0.12 -27.15
N PRO A 155 5.36 -0.19 -25.88
CA PRO A 155 4.86 0.60 -24.76
C PRO A 155 5.60 1.95 -24.59
N ILE A 156 6.31 2.42 -25.61
CA ILE A 156 7.16 3.60 -25.56
C ILE A 156 6.47 4.78 -26.25
N ASN A 157 6.47 5.93 -25.57
CA ASN A 157 6.09 7.21 -26.15
C ASN A 157 7.30 8.13 -26.29
N LEU A 158 7.31 8.90 -27.37
CA LEU A 158 8.39 9.84 -27.68
C LEU A 158 7.85 11.26 -27.78
N THR A 159 8.43 12.16 -26.99
CA THR A 159 8.19 13.60 -27.09
C THR A 159 9.46 14.31 -27.58
N PHE A 160 9.31 15.24 -28.51
CA PHE A 160 10.42 15.86 -29.21
C PHE A 160 10.50 17.35 -28.87
N TYR A 161 11.73 17.81 -28.62
CA TYR A 161 12.03 19.21 -28.35
C TYR A 161 13.25 19.64 -29.16
N ILE A 162 13.22 20.82 -29.76
CA ILE A 162 14.34 21.37 -30.53
C ILE A 162 14.61 22.78 -30.04
N VAL A 163 15.89 23.14 -29.86
CA VAL A 163 16.30 24.52 -29.60
C VAL A 163 16.33 25.27 -30.94
N CYS A 164 15.26 26.03 -31.21
CA CYS A 164 15.10 26.86 -32.40
C CYS A 164 15.31 28.33 -32.04
N ASP A 165 16.22 29.01 -32.73
CA ASP A 165 16.53 30.43 -32.50
C ASP A 165 16.88 30.74 -31.02
N GLY A 166 17.51 29.79 -30.33
CA GLY A 166 17.86 29.88 -28.91
C GLY A 166 16.75 29.47 -27.94
N GLU A 167 15.55 29.18 -28.42
CA GLU A 167 14.41 28.78 -27.58
C GLU A 167 14.09 27.29 -27.73
N LEU A 168 13.87 26.60 -26.61
CA LEU A 168 13.43 25.21 -26.61
C LEU A 168 11.94 25.13 -26.98
N LYS A 169 11.63 24.51 -28.13
CA LYS A 169 10.26 24.35 -28.63
C LYS A 169 9.89 22.87 -28.69
N LYS A 170 8.67 22.52 -28.27
CA LYS A 170 8.11 21.17 -28.43
C LYS A 170 7.70 20.96 -29.89
N THR A 171 8.63 20.50 -30.71
CA THR A 171 8.49 20.33 -32.16
C THR A 171 9.39 19.21 -32.67
N LYS A 172 9.06 18.63 -33.82
CA LYS A 172 9.91 17.70 -34.56
C LYS A 172 10.75 18.37 -35.65
N SER A 173 10.44 19.62 -35.97
CA SER A 173 11.06 20.35 -37.09
C SER A 173 11.45 21.78 -36.74
N CYS A 174 12.53 22.27 -37.34
CA CYS A 174 13.08 23.60 -37.11
C CYS A 174 13.74 24.15 -38.40
N ARG A 175 13.71 25.47 -38.61
CA ARG A 175 14.49 26.11 -39.68
C ARG A 175 15.95 26.23 -39.25
N VAL A 176 16.87 25.85 -40.12
CA VAL A 176 18.30 25.77 -39.82
C VAL A 176 19.16 26.34 -40.96
N GLN A 177 20.29 26.90 -40.58
CA GLN A 177 21.31 27.43 -41.49
C GLN A 177 22.43 26.42 -41.70
N ASN A 178 23.17 26.57 -42.81
CA ASN A 178 24.35 25.75 -43.08
C ASN A 178 25.39 25.88 -41.94
N ASN A 179 26.01 24.76 -41.55
CA ASN A 179 26.96 24.65 -40.44
C ASN A 179 26.42 25.06 -39.06
N GLN A 180 25.09 25.19 -38.90
CA GLN A 180 24.48 25.41 -37.59
C GLN A 180 24.50 24.11 -36.78
N ILE A 181 24.92 24.22 -35.51
CA ILE A 181 24.73 23.15 -34.53
C ILE A 181 23.38 23.34 -33.86
N VAL A 182 22.52 22.34 -33.96
CA VAL A 182 21.20 22.32 -33.33
C VAL A 182 21.20 21.31 -32.21
N GLU A 183 20.77 21.77 -31.02
CA GLU A 183 20.49 20.89 -29.90
C GLU A 183 19.02 20.46 -29.95
N PHE A 184 18.78 19.15 -29.88
CA PHE A 184 17.43 18.61 -29.73
C PHE A 184 17.39 17.56 -28.64
N LYS A 185 16.21 17.36 -28.07
CA LYS A 185 15.96 16.46 -26.96
C LYS A 185 14.81 15.53 -27.30
N ILE A 186 14.99 14.26 -26.99
CA ILE A 186 13.93 13.25 -27.11
C ILE A 186 13.64 12.78 -25.69
N GLU A 187 12.44 13.08 -25.22
CA GLU A 187 11.90 12.49 -24.00
C GLU A 187 11.27 11.14 -24.35
N VAL A 188 11.79 10.09 -23.71
CA VAL A 188 11.34 8.71 -23.84
C VAL A 188 10.53 8.37 -22.60
N THR A 189 9.30 7.92 -22.78
CA THR A 189 8.41 7.48 -21.70
C THR A 189 8.05 6.02 -21.91
N VAL A 190 8.05 5.22 -20.85
CA VAL A 190 7.58 3.82 -20.90
C VAL A 190 6.25 3.72 -20.15
N ASN A 191 5.21 3.24 -20.80
CA ASN A 191 3.87 3.15 -20.20
C ASN A 191 3.66 1.84 -19.43
N SER A 192 4.23 0.75 -19.92
CA SER A 192 4.01 -0.59 -19.37
C SER A 192 5.21 -1.49 -19.62
N CYS A 193 5.21 -2.61 -18.92
CA CYS A 193 6.19 -3.67 -19.15
C CYS A 193 5.92 -4.37 -20.48
N SER A 194 6.94 -4.40 -21.34
CA SER A 194 6.93 -5.30 -22.50
C SER A 194 7.60 -6.62 -22.16
N ASN A 195 7.01 -7.72 -22.61
CA ASN A 195 7.62 -9.04 -22.52
C ASN A 195 8.64 -9.30 -23.64
N SER A 196 8.75 -8.39 -24.62
CA SER A 196 9.60 -8.55 -25.80
C SER A 196 11.08 -8.14 -25.60
N GLY A 197 11.48 -7.77 -24.38
CA GLY A 197 12.84 -7.36 -24.05
C GLY A 197 13.14 -5.88 -24.37
N ASP A 198 14.43 -5.57 -24.54
CA ASP A 198 14.92 -4.21 -24.77
C ASP A 198 14.48 -3.69 -26.16
N VAL A 199 14.02 -2.44 -26.21
CA VAL A 199 13.60 -1.79 -27.46
C VAL A 199 14.73 -0.94 -28.00
N THR A 200 15.03 -1.09 -29.30
CA THR A 200 16.04 -0.25 -29.98
C THR A 200 15.35 0.77 -30.87
N LEU A 201 15.61 2.04 -30.61
CA LEU A 201 15.13 3.17 -31.42
C LEU A 201 16.27 3.69 -32.29
N SER A 202 16.00 3.84 -33.58
CA SER A 202 16.90 4.58 -34.47
C SER A 202 16.45 6.03 -34.53
N VAL A 203 17.37 6.97 -34.40
CA VAL A 203 17.14 8.42 -34.48
C VAL A 203 17.99 8.99 -35.60
N GLY A 204 17.39 9.70 -36.54
CA GLY A 204 18.09 10.36 -37.63
C GLY A 204 17.47 11.71 -37.95
N ILE A 205 18.04 12.39 -38.94
CA ILE A 205 17.47 13.62 -39.52
C ILE A 205 17.03 13.30 -40.94
N LEU A 206 15.81 13.69 -41.30
CA LEU A 206 15.26 13.43 -42.62
C LEU A 206 16.18 13.96 -43.73
N GLY A 207 16.46 13.12 -44.74
CA GLY A 207 17.34 13.47 -45.86
C GLY A 207 18.83 13.42 -45.55
N GLN A 208 19.22 13.07 -44.32
CA GLN A 208 20.63 13.00 -43.90
C GLN A 208 21.02 11.55 -43.62
N ARG A 209 22.31 11.23 -43.83
CA ARG A 209 22.84 9.86 -43.63
C ARG A 209 23.26 9.58 -42.19
N THR A 210 22.72 10.32 -41.22
CA THR A 210 23.18 10.34 -39.83
C THR A 210 22.18 9.57 -38.98
N ILE A 211 22.66 8.61 -38.19
CA ILE A 211 21.82 7.75 -37.35
C ILE A 211 22.48 7.62 -35.98
N ALA A 212 21.66 7.71 -34.93
CA ALA A 212 22.00 7.38 -33.55
C ALA A 212 21.03 6.31 -33.01
N GLY A 213 21.50 5.48 -32.08
CA GLY A 213 20.70 4.47 -31.40
C GLY A 213 20.31 4.88 -29.98
N ILE A 214 19.05 4.69 -29.62
CA ILE A 214 18.60 4.70 -28.22
C ILE A 214 18.17 3.28 -27.86
N TYR A 215 18.87 2.67 -26.90
CA TYR A 215 18.56 1.34 -26.37
C TYR A 215 17.75 1.51 -25.08
N VAL A 216 16.47 1.18 -25.11
CA VAL A 216 15.55 1.35 -23.99
C VAL A 216 15.36 0.01 -23.28
N THR A 217 15.83 -0.08 -22.04
CA THR A 217 15.62 -1.23 -21.15
C THR A 217 14.53 -0.88 -20.14
N THR A 218 13.39 -1.56 -20.22
CA THR A 218 12.33 -1.40 -19.23
C THR A 218 12.64 -2.21 -17.97
N ILE A 219 12.60 -1.57 -16.82
CA ILE A 219 12.82 -2.21 -15.52
C ILE A 219 11.47 -2.76 -15.02
N CYS A 220 11.29 -4.08 -15.18
CA CYS A 220 10.03 -4.78 -14.86
C CYS A 220 10.15 -5.82 -13.75
N GLY A 221 11.28 -5.88 -13.07
CA GLY A 221 11.56 -6.92 -12.08
C GLY A 221 12.91 -6.72 -11.42
N CYS A 222 13.26 -7.67 -10.56
CA CYS A 222 14.53 -7.66 -9.88
C CYS A 222 15.53 -8.61 -10.52
N GLU A 223 16.80 -8.20 -10.59
CA GLU A 223 17.84 -9.06 -11.18
C GLU A 223 18.04 -10.37 -10.38
N CYS A 224 17.77 -10.33 -9.07
CA CYS A 224 17.80 -11.51 -8.19
C CYS A 224 16.68 -12.53 -8.49
N GLU A 225 15.61 -12.16 -9.20
CA GLU A 225 14.56 -13.11 -9.61
C GLU A 225 14.99 -13.97 -10.79
N LYS A 226 15.92 -13.45 -11.61
CA LYS A 226 16.47 -14.18 -12.76
C LYS A 226 17.51 -15.22 -12.35
N HIS A 227 18.12 -15.05 -11.18
CA HIS A 227 19.20 -15.90 -10.69
C HIS A 227 18.91 -16.40 -9.26
N PRO A 228 17.86 -17.22 -9.08
CA PRO A 228 17.52 -17.76 -7.77
C PRO A 228 18.54 -18.80 -7.30
N GLU A 229 18.75 -18.90 -5.98
CA GLU A 229 19.51 -20.01 -5.39
C GLU A 229 18.60 -21.24 -5.29
N ILE A 230 18.79 -22.17 -6.22
CA ILE A 230 18.00 -23.41 -6.28
C ILE A 230 18.37 -24.34 -5.12
N ASN A 231 17.36 -24.91 -4.44
CA ASN A 231 17.52 -25.86 -3.33
C ASN A 231 18.37 -25.27 -2.20
N SER A 232 18.12 -24.00 -1.87
CA SER A 232 18.90 -23.24 -0.89
C SER A 232 18.83 -23.91 0.48
N ARG A 233 19.97 -23.95 1.17
CA ARG A 233 20.05 -24.43 2.56
C ARG A 233 19.26 -23.52 3.52
N LEU A 234 19.12 -22.23 3.18
CA LEU A 234 18.32 -21.29 3.96
C LEU A 234 16.82 -21.62 3.89
N CYS A 235 16.40 -22.31 2.83
CA CYS A 235 15.05 -22.83 2.61
C CYS A 235 14.97 -24.34 2.93
N HIS A 236 15.82 -24.84 3.82
CA HIS A 236 15.89 -26.25 4.22
C HIS A 236 16.06 -27.26 3.08
N GLN A 237 16.60 -26.84 1.92
CA GLN A 237 16.68 -27.64 0.68
C GLN A 237 15.30 -28.14 0.19
N ASN A 238 14.25 -27.41 0.54
CA ASN A 238 12.84 -27.70 0.25
C ASN A 238 12.19 -26.58 -0.57
N GLY A 239 13.01 -25.85 -1.32
CA GLY A 239 12.62 -24.68 -2.09
C GLY A 239 13.82 -23.87 -2.57
N HIS A 240 13.53 -22.74 -3.19
CA HIS A 240 14.51 -21.85 -3.81
C HIS A 240 14.54 -20.51 -3.06
N LEU A 241 15.72 -19.93 -2.87
CA LEU A 241 15.85 -18.58 -2.33
C LEU A 241 15.81 -17.57 -3.48
N VAL A 242 14.76 -16.74 -3.51
CA VAL A 242 14.50 -15.75 -4.56
C VAL A 242 14.42 -14.38 -3.90
N CYS A 243 15.37 -13.49 -4.21
CA CYS A 243 15.44 -12.13 -3.65
C CYS A 243 15.25 -12.05 -2.11
N GLY A 244 15.88 -12.98 -1.38
CA GLY A 244 15.82 -13.03 0.09
C GLY A 244 14.61 -13.74 0.68
N GLN A 245 13.66 -14.21 -0.15
CA GLN A 245 12.49 -14.98 0.31
C GLN A 245 12.56 -16.41 -0.21
N CYS A 246 12.10 -17.37 0.59
CA CYS A 246 11.97 -18.75 0.15
C CYS A 246 10.69 -18.95 -0.65
N VAL A 247 10.83 -19.55 -1.84
CA VAL A 247 9.74 -20.08 -2.64
C VAL A 247 9.77 -21.60 -2.47
N CYS A 248 8.80 -22.14 -1.73
CA CYS A 248 8.80 -23.53 -1.31
C CYS A 248 8.31 -24.49 -2.39
N ASP A 249 8.82 -25.71 -2.35
CA ASP A 249 8.31 -26.82 -3.16
C ASP A 249 6.84 -27.10 -2.81
N PRO A 250 6.02 -27.66 -3.72
CA PRO A 250 4.58 -27.82 -3.53
C PRO A 250 4.14 -28.56 -2.26
N SER A 251 4.98 -29.44 -1.69
CA SER A 251 4.67 -30.21 -0.47
C SER A 251 5.16 -29.55 0.83
N ARG A 252 5.62 -28.30 0.76
CA ARG A 252 6.33 -27.60 1.84
C ARG A 252 5.71 -26.22 2.08
N GLY A 253 5.83 -25.73 3.32
CA GLY A 253 5.37 -24.41 3.72
C GLY A 253 6.21 -23.82 4.84
N GLY A 254 5.82 -22.63 5.31
CA GLY A 254 6.59 -21.83 6.26
C GLY A 254 7.61 -20.92 5.57
N ASP A 255 8.06 -19.89 6.29
CA ASP A 255 8.93 -18.84 5.74
C ASP A 255 10.27 -19.37 5.19
N LYS A 256 10.70 -20.55 5.66
CA LYS A 256 11.94 -21.21 5.24
C LYS A 256 11.68 -22.62 4.70
N CYS A 257 10.45 -22.94 4.31
CA CYS A 257 10.07 -24.26 3.80
C CYS A 257 10.33 -25.41 4.80
N GLU A 258 10.26 -25.10 6.09
CA GLU A 258 10.49 -26.05 7.19
C GLU A 258 9.30 -26.98 7.44
N CYS A 259 8.08 -26.60 7.02
CA CYS A 259 6.85 -27.30 7.37
C CYS A 259 6.46 -28.33 6.30
N PRO A 260 6.37 -29.63 6.63
CA PRO A 260 5.76 -30.63 5.74
C PRO A 260 4.24 -30.54 5.75
N LEU A 261 3.62 -30.22 4.61
CA LEU A 261 2.16 -29.99 4.52
C LEU A 261 1.34 -31.25 4.85
N ALA A 262 1.73 -32.40 4.30
CA ALA A 262 1.02 -33.66 4.49
C ALA A 262 0.93 -34.09 5.97
N THR A 263 2.01 -33.94 6.73
CA THR A 263 2.04 -34.27 8.16
C THR A 263 1.16 -33.34 9.00
N LEU A 264 0.93 -32.12 8.52
CA LEU A 264 0.10 -31.12 9.17
C LEU A 264 -1.36 -31.15 8.69
N GLY A 265 -1.72 -32.11 7.82
CA GLY A 265 -3.08 -32.31 7.34
C GLY A 265 -3.60 -31.15 6.48
N VAL A 266 -2.73 -30.53 5.68
CA VAL A 266 -3.06 -29.47 4.72
C VAL A 266 -2.45 -29.78 3.36
N SER A 267 -3.03 -29.23 2.30
CA SER A 267 -2.57 -29.48 0.92
C SER A 267 -1.78 -28.31 0.34
N THR A 268 -1.95 -27.10 0.90
CA THR A 268 -1.31 -25.88 0.41
C THR A 268 -0.67 -25.07 1.54
N ALA A 269 0.32 -24.24 1.20
CA ALA A 269 0.93 -23.31 2.15
C ALA A 269 -0.07 -22.25 2.66
N SER A 270 -1.04 -21.85 1.84
CA SER A 270 -2.11 -20.92 2.25
C SER A 270 -3.00 -21.53 3.32
N GLU A 271 -3.44 -22.79 3.15
CA GLU A 271 -4.21 -23.50 4.18
C GLU A 271 -3.44 -23.63 5.49
N LEU A 272 -2.11 -23.77 5.42
CA LEU A 272 -1.26 -23.81 6.60
C LEU A 272 -1.28 -22.47 7.35
N GLU A 273 -1.25 -21.36 6.63
CA GLU A 273 -1.33 -20.02 7.20
C GLU A 273 -2.74 -19.71 7.74
N ASP A 274 -3.78 -20.19 7.08
CA ASP A 274 -5.17 -20.03 7.53
C ASP A 274 -5.43 -20.72 8.89
N LYS A 275 -4.66 -21.75 9.27
CA LYS A 275 -4.70 -22.32 10.63
C LYS A 275 -4.31 -21.34 11.73
N CYS A 276 -3.64 -20.24 11.37
CA CYS A 276 -3.23 -19.16 12.27
C CYS A 276 -4.17 -17.96 12.24
N LYS A 277 -5.31 -18.05 11.54
CA LYS A 277 -6.36 -17.03 11.54
C LYS A 277 -7.56 -17.55 12.33
N PHE A 278 -8.22 -16.66 13.07
CA PHE A 278 -9.46 -17.02 13.77
C PHE A 278 -10.61 -17.26 12.78
N ASN A 279 -10.68 -16.43 11.74
CA ASN A 279 -11.54 -16.59 10.56
C ASN A 279 -10.87 -15.97 9.32
N SER A 280 -11.49 -16.10 8.14
CA SER A 280 -10.95 -15.59 6.87
C SER A 280 -10.68 -14.07 6.85
N SER A 281 -11.36 -13.31 7.70
CA SER A 281 -11.26 -11.85 7.78
C SER A 281 -10.26 -11.36 8.83
N THR A 282 -9.78 -12.25 9.71
CA THR A 282 -8.80 -11.88 10.74
C THR A 282 -7.37 -11.97 10.23
N PRO A 283 -6.49 -11.01 10.58
CA PRO A 283 -5.06 -11.11 10.31
C PRO A 283 -4.44 -12.35 10.96
N VAL A 284 -3.34 -12.83 10.36
CA VAL A 284 -2.55 -13.93 10.90
C VAL A 284 -2.09 -13.59 12.32
N CYS A 285 -2.41 -14.48 13.27
CA CYS A 285 -2.09 -14.33 14.68
C CYS A 285 -2.49 -12.96 15.27
N SER A 286 -3.61 -12.39 14.81
CA SER A 286 -4.12 -11.08 15.25
C SER A 286 -3.10 -9.96 15.13
N SER A 287 -2.15 -10.07 14.19
CA SER A 287 -0.99 -9.18 14.03
C SER A 287 -0.05 -9.11 15.25
N SER A 288 -0.26 -9.98 16.25
CA SER A 288 0.46 -10.01 17.52
C SER A 288 1.33 -11.26 17.69
N GLY A 289 1.63 -11.94 16.59
CA GLY A 289 2.49 -13.12 16.56
C GLY A 289 2.93 -13.48 15.15
N LYS A 290 3.69 -14.57 15.05
CA LYS A 290 4.11 -15.18 13.78
C LYS A 290 3.54 -16.58 13.66
N CYS A 291 3.04 -16.94 12.47
CA CYS A 291 2.57 -18.29 12.21
C CYS A 291 3.76 -19.23 11.95
N LYS A 292 3.93 -20.25 12.80
CA LYS A 292 4.92 -21.31 12.61
C LYS A 292 4.22 -22.65 12.46
N CYS A 293 4.25 -23.17 11.23
CA CYS A 293 3.64 -24.44 10.84
C CYS A 293 2.19 -24.63 11.32
N GLY A 294 1.37 -23.57 11.18
CA GLY A 294 -0.05 -23.60 11.55
C GLY A 294 -0.34 -23.33 13.02
N GLN A 295 0.65 -22.86 13.79
CA GLN A 295 0.48 -22.41 15.18
C GLN A 295 1.05 -21.01 15.37
N CYS A 296 0.34 -20.16 16.12
CA CYS A 296 0.80 -18.82 16.41
C CYS A 296 1.85 -18.80 17.52
N GLN A 297 2.96 -18.11 17.26
CA GLN A 297 3.96 -17.74 18.25
C GLN A 297 3.80 -16.25 18.57
N CYS A 298 3.25 -15.93 19.75
CA CYS A 298 2.95 -14.56 20.13
C CYS A 298 4.22 -13.74 20.40
N ASN A 299 4.16 -12.45 20.09
CA ASN A 299 5.33 -11.56 20.15
C ASN A 299 5.77 -11.23 21.58
N ARG A 300 4.89 -11.40 22.58
CA ARG A 300 5.15 -11.12 24.00
C ARG A 300 4.55 -12.21 24.89
N PRO A 301 5.12 -12.47 26.07
CA PRO A 301 4.58 -13.46 27.01
C PRO A 301 3.18 -13.13 27.54
N THR A 302 2.82 -11.84 27.59
CA THR A 302 1.53 -11.33 28.05
C THR A 302 0.45 -11.43 26.98
N VAL A 303 0.84 -11.60 25.71
CA VAL A 303 -0.09 -11.88 24.62
C VAL A 303 -0.32 -13.37 24.51
N THR A 304 -1.57 -13.80 24.69
CA THR A 304 -1.97 -15.19 24.79
C THR A 304 -3.14 -15.53 23.85
N GLY A 305 -3.58 -16.79 23.89
CA GLY A 305 -4.64 -17.32 23.02
C GLY A 305 -4.09 -18.00 21.76
N LYS A 306 -4.90 -18.88 21.18
CA LYS A 306 -4.54 -19.67 19.99
C LYS A 306 -4.10 -18.81 18.80
N PHE A 307 -4.63 -17.59 18.68
CA PHE A 307 -4.38 -16.65 17.60
C PHE A 307 -3.75 -15.35 18.10
N CYS A 308 -3.10 -15.37 19.27
CA CYS A 308 -2.49 -14.19 19.91
C CYS A 308 -3.45 -13.00 20.03
N GLN A 309 -4.74 -13.27 20.23
CA GLN A 309 -5.79 -12.25 20.25
C GLN A 309 -5.96 -11.57 21.61
N CYS A 310 -5.34 -12.11 22.66
CA CYS A 310 -5.54 -11.65 24.03
C CYS A 310 -4.30 -10.95 24.53
N ASP A 311 -4.37 -9.65 24.82
CA ASP A 311 -3.30 -8.92 25.50
C ASP A 311 -3.62 -8.79 27.00
N ASN A 312 -2.92 -9.56 27.84
CA ASN A 312 -3.17 -9.58 29.27
C ASN A 312 -2.60 -8.35 30.01
N ASP A 313 -1.85 -7.48 29.32
CA ASP A 313 -1.47 -6.16 29.88
C ASP A 313 -2.63 -5.16 29.82
N SER A 314 -3.72 -5.48 29.11
CA SER A 314 -4.92 -4.62 29.02
C SER A 314 -5.84 -4.72 30.25
N CYS A 315 -5.58 -5.65 31.17
CA CYS A 315 -6.40 -5.78 32.38
C CYS A 315 -6.19 -4.62 33.37
N PRO A 316 -7.20 -4.30 34.19
CA PRO A 316 -7.09 -3.27 35.23
C PRO A 316 -5.87 -3.45 36.15
N LEU A 317 -5.13 -2.36 36.35
CA LEU A 317 -4.01 -2.30 37.29
C LEU A 317 -4.46 -1.62 38.59
N SER A 318 -4.14 -2.24 39.72
CA SER A 318 -4.29 -1.60 41.04
C SER A 318 -3.29 -0.44 41.19
N SER A 319 -3.52 0.42 42.17
CA SER A 319 -2.65 1.55 42.52
C SER A 319 -1.17 1.17 42.75
N ASN A 320 -0.89 -0.10 43.08
CA ASN A 320 0.46 -0.64 43.26
C ASN A 320 1.03 -1.33 41.99
N GLY A 321 0.39 -1.17 40.84
CA GLY A 321 0.84 -1.72 39.55
C GLY A 321 0.60 -3.22 39.38
N LYS A 322 -0.28 -3.84 40.18
CA LYS A 322 -0.63 -5.27 40.06
C LYS A 322 -1.87 -5.45 39.17
N VAL A 323 -1.76 -6.33 38.17
CA VAL A 323 -2.88 -6.73 37.30
C VAL A 323 -3.95 -7.44 38.14
N CYS A 324 -5.23 -7.10 37.93
CA CYS A 324 -6.37 -7.65 38.68
C CYS A 324 -6.20 -7.53 40.19
N SER A 325 -5.62 -6.42 40.64
CA SER A 325 -5.27 -6.15 42.04
C SER A 325 -4.39 -7.19 42.73
N GLY A 326 -3.82 -8.15 41.96
CA GLY A 326 -3.10 -9.30 42.46
C GLY A 326 -3.99 -10.40 43.06
N ASN A 327 -5.31 -10.32 42.88
CA ASN A 327 -6.30 -11.24 43.45
C ASN A 327 -7.13 -11.95 42.36
N GLY A 328 -6.57 -12.09 41.17
CA GLY A 328 -7.24 -12.66 40.02
C GLY A 328 -6.27 -12.94 38.88
N VAL A 329 -6.73 -13.77 37.96
CA VAL A 329 -6.00 -14.07 36.71
C VAL A 329 -6.62 -13.24 35.59
N CYS A 330 -5.79 -12.53 34.84
CA CYS A 330 -6.25 -11.84 33.64
C CYS A 330 -6.52 -12.86 32.53
N ASP A 331 -7.75 -12.85 32.02
CA ASP A 331 -8.21 -13.65 30.89
C ASP A 331 -8.72 -12.69 29.80
N CYS A 332 -7.86 -12.42 28.82
CA CYS A 332 -8.19 -11.64 27.63
C CYS A 332 -8.78 -10.24 27.96
N GLY A 333 -8.12 -9.49 28.85
CA GLY A 333 -8.55 -8.14 29.26
C GLY A 333 -9.62 -8.10 30.35
N THR A 334 -10.11 -9.26 30.81
CA THR A 334 -11.07 -9.36 31.93
C THR A 334 -10.43 -10.07 33.11
N CYS A 335 -10.60 -9.54 34.32
CA CYS A 335 -10.10 -10.20 35.52
C CYS A 335 -11.04 -11.33 35.96
N LYS A 336 -10.50 -12.55 36.05
CA LYS A 336 -11.14 -13.68 36.73
C LYS A 336 -10.67 -13.70 38.17
N CYS A 337 -11.50 -13.17 39.06
CA CYS A 337 -11.17 -13.05 40.47
C CYS A 337 -11.06 -14.41 41.16
N GLU A 338 -10.10 -14.51 42.08
CA GLU A 338 -10.00 -15.64 42.99
C GLU A 338 -11.22 -15.67 43.95
N MET A 339 -11.52 -16.85 44.50
CA MET A 339 -12.61 -16.97 45.49
C MET A 339 -12.40 -15.99 46.64
N GLY A 340 -13.44 -15.20 46.95
CA GLY A 340 -13.38 -14.19 48.00
C GLY A 340 -13.10 -12.77 47.52
N TRP A 341 -13.00 -12.55 46.19
CA TRP A 341 -12.80 -11.25 45.57
C TRP A 341 -13.83 -10.98 44.47
N GLU A 342 -14.23 -9.72 44.33
CA GLU A 342 -15.22 -9.24 43.36
C GLU A 342 -14.82 -7.87 42.78
N ARG A 343 -15.68 -7.34 41.89
CA ARG A 343 -15.44 -6.21 40.97
C ARG A 343 -14.58 -6.57 39.76
N ASP A 344 -14.64 -5.71 38.74
CA ASP A 344 -13.97 -5.91 37.44
C ASP A 344 -12.44 -5.96 37.54
N ASP A 345 -11.86 -5.42 38.62
CA ASP A 345 -10.42 -5.37 38.89
C ASP A 345 -9.99 -6.26 40.07
N CYS A 346 -10.90 -7.06 40.63
CA CYS A 346 -10.71 -7.90 41.81
C CYS A 346 -10.16 -7.16 43.04
N SER A 347 -10.49 -5.87 43.16
CA SER A 347 -10.04 -5.04 44.29
C SER A 347 -10.85 -5.25 45.57
N CYS A 348 -12.05 -5.83 45.48
CA CYS A 348 -12.99 -5.88 46.58
C CYS A 348 -13.05 -7.26 47.22
N SER A 349 -12.73 -7.36 48.52
CA SER A 349 -12.90 -8.63 49.23
C SER A 349 -14.35 -8.84 49.63
N THR A 350 -14.88 -10.04 49.39
CA THR A 350 -16.22 -10.45 49.83
C THR A 350 -16.26 -10.84 51.31
N ALA A 351 -15.11 -10.87 51.99
CA ALA A 351 -15.06 -11.10 53.42
C ALA A 351 -15.61 -9.89 54.19
N SER A 352 -16.19 -10.15 55.36
CA SER A 352 -16.73 -9.12 56.26
C SER A 352 -16.15 -9.19 57.67
N ASN A 353 -15.13 -10.03 57.88
CA ASN A 353 -14.54 -10.28 59.19
C ASN A 353 -13.90 -9.03 59.80
N ASN A 354 -13.31 -8.15 59.00
CA ASN A 354 -12.72 -6.89 59.49
C ASN A 354 -13.78 -5.81 59.77
N CYS A 355 -15.03 -6.06 59.44
CA CYS A 355 -16.15 -5.17 59.72
C CYS A 355 -16.89 -5.52 61.00
N VAL A 356 -16.55 -6.62 61.68
CA VAL A 356 -17.22 -7.05 62.91
C VAL A 356 -16.40 -6.62 64.12
N GLU A 357 -16.87 -5.62 64.85
CA GLU A 357 -16.31 -5.21 66.14
C GLU A 357 -17.32 -5.52 67.25
N ASN A 358 -16.88 -6.22 68.31
CA ASN A 358 -17.74 -6.62 69.45
C ASN A 358 -19.03 -7.38 69.07
N GLY A 359 -19.01 -8.12 67.95
CA GLY A 359 -20.16 -8.90 67.47
C GLY A 359 -21.17 -8.11 66.63
N GLU A 360 -20.94 -6.82 66.41
CA GLU A 360 -21.79 -5.96 65.59
C GLU A 360 -21.07 -5.57 64.28
N LEU A 361 -21.80 -5.63 63.16
CA LEU A 361 -21.28 -5.22 61.86
C LEU A 361 -21.21 -3.69 61.79
N CYS A 362 -20.01 -3.14 61.63
CA CYS A 362 -19.71 -1.72 61.55
C CYS A 362 -20.35 -0.91 62.69
N SER A 363 -20.40 -1.50 63.89
CA SER A 363 -20.98 -0.88 65.09
C SER A 363 -22.37 -0.27 64.85
N ASN A 364 -23.17 -0.92 63.99
CA ASN A 364 -24.50 -0.48 63.52
C ASN A 364 -24.56 0.88 62.80
N ASN A 365 -23.43 1.55 62.55
CA ASN A 365 -23.35 2.92 62.04
C ASN A 365 -22.89 3.01 60.56
N GLY A 366 -22.88 1.89 59.85
CA GLY A 366 -22.32 1.81 58.50
C GLY A 366 -22.76 0.58 57.71
N ARG A 367 -22.21 0.43 56.52
CA ARG A 367 -22.27 -0.78 55.70
C ARG A 367 -20.85 -1.31 55.51
N CYS A 368 -20.68 -2.63 55.56
CA CYS A 368 -19.40 -3.25 55.19
C CYS A 368 -19.33 -3.37 53.67
N GLU A 369 -18.37 -2.68 53.04
CA GLU A 369 -18.04 -2.83 51.62
C GLU A 369 -16.55 -3.15 51.47
N CYS A 370 -16.22 -4.16 50.68
CA CYS A 370 -14.84 -4.63 50.47
C CYS A 370 -14.06 -4.91 51.75
N ASN A 371 -14.72 -5.54 52.73
CA ASN A 371 -14.18 -5.81 54.07
C ASN A 371 -13.75 -4.54 54.84
N ARG A 372 -14.38 -3.40 54.55
CA ARG A 372 -14.19 -2.12 55.24
C ARG A 372 -15.53 -1.48 55.57
N CYS A 373 -15.64 -0.87 56.75
CA CYS A 373 -16.85 -0.14 57.13
C CYS A 373 -16.90 1.24 56.48
N GLU A 374 -17.96 1.46 55.69
CA GLU A 374 -18.33 2.76 55.12
C GLU A 374 -19.47 3.40 55.91
N GLN A 375 -19.37 4.71 56.15
CA GLN A 375 -20.38 5.46 56.91
C GLN A 375 -21.66 5.60 56.08
N LYS A 376 -22.82 5.48 56.73
CA LYS A 376 -24.10 5.80 56.07
C LYS A 376 -24.14 7.32 55.77
N PRO A 377 -24.56 7.75 54.57
CA PRO A 377 -24.78 9.17 54.29
C PRO A 377 -25.74 9.77 55.33
N MET A 378 -25.41 10.93 55.90
CA MET A 378 -26.30 11.62 56.84
C MET A 378 -27.54 12.14 56.10
N GLU A 379 -28.71 11.55 56.36
CA GLU A 379 -29.99 12.18 56.05
C GLU A 379 -30.16 13.43 56.93
N ASN A 380 -30.01 14.61 56.34
CA ASN A 380 -30.37 15.87 57.00
C ASN A 380 -31.90 15.93 57.16
N LYS A 381 -32.36 15.98 58.42
CA LYS A 381 -33.77 16.09 58.84
C LYS A 381 -34.29 17.55 58.68
N PRO A 382 -35.59 17.77 58.35
CA PRO A 382 -36.06 19.04 57.78
C PRO A 382 -36.52 20.08 58.81
N THR A 383 -36.53 21.35 58.40
CA THR A 383 -37.24 22.47 59.05
C THR A 383 -38.18 23.12 58.03
N ASP A 384 -39.44 23.29 58.44
CA ASP A 384 -40.62 23.74 57.66
C ASP A 384 -40.68 25.25 57.33
N ASP A 385 -41.45 25.53 56.26
CA ASP A 385 -42.18 26.75 55.81
C ASP A 385 -41.38 27.98 55.31
N LEU A 386 -41.60 28.63 54.14
CA LEU A 386 -42.53 28.59 52.97
C LEU A 386 -41.98 29.66 51.95
N PRO A 387 -42.50 29.91 50.70
CA PRO A 387 -43.11 29.08 49.67
C PRO A 387 -42.48 29.22 48.24
N GLU A 388 -42.96 28.35 47.34
CA GLU A 388 -43.15 28.50 45.88
C GLU A 388 -41.94 28.67 44.92
N THR A 389 -41.70 27.66 44.07
CA THR A 389 -42.31 27.57 42.72
C THR A 389 -41.84 26.33 41.94
N THR A 390 -42.82 25.66 41.31
CA THR A 390 -42.74 24.87 40.05
C THR A 390 -41.71 23.74 39.91
N ALA A 391 -42.17 22.48 39.85
CA ALA A 391 -42.43 21.78 38.57
C ALA A 391 -42.51 20.24 38.76
N ALA A 392 -43.63 19.71 38.26
CA ALA A 392 -44.02 18.34 37.90
C ALA A 392 -43.07 17.13 38.14
N SER A 393 -43.67 16.16 38.84
CA SER A 393 -43.24 14.79 39.11
C SER A 393 -43.17 13.89 37.87
N VAL A 394 -42.18 12.99 37.86
CA VAL A 394 -42.21 11.71 37.14
C VAL A 394 -42.64 10.64 38.15
N THR A 395 -43.71 9.91 37.84
CA THR A 395 -44.10 8.68 38.52
C THR A 395 -43.55 7.46 37.78
N GLU A 396 -42.91 6.58 38.52
CA GLU A 396 -42.58 5.21 38.12
C GLU A 396 -43.85 4.38 37.84
N THR A 397 -43.75 3.45 36.90
CA THR A 397 -44.44 2.16 37.05
C THR A 397 -43.57 1.06 36.45
N THR A 398 -43.25 0.10 37.30
CA THR A 398 -42.59 -1.16 36.98
C THR A 398 -43.47 -2.01 36.07
N SER A 399 -42.92 -2.50 34.95
CA SER A 399 -43.35 -3.79 34.39
C SER A 399 -42.20 -4.44 33.63
N THR A 400 -41.91 -5.67 34.05
CA THR A 400 -41.14 -6.72 33.39
C THR A 400 -41.40 -6.82 31.88
N ALA A 401 -40.33 -6.99 31.10
CA ALA A 401 -40.39 -7.55 29.75
C ALA A 401 -39.16 -8.44 29.51
N ASP A 402 -39.44 -9.66 29.07
CA ASP A 402 -38.53 -10.75 28.78
C ASP A 402 -37.55 -10.44 27.63
N LEU A 403 -36.37 -11.06 27.70
CA LEU A 403 -35.34 -11.09 26.65
C LEU A 403 -35.74 -12.08 25.54
N PRO A 404 -35.57 -11.74 24.24
CA PRO A 404 -35.92 -12.64 23.15
C PRO A 404 -34.88 -13.75 22.96
N SER A 405 -35.34 -14.92 22.55
CA SER A 405 -34.52 -16.10 22.23
C SER A 405 -33.82 -15.99 20.86
N ASP A 406 -32.75 -16.76 20.70
CA ASP A 406 -31.82 -16.80 19.55
C ASP A 406 -32.47 -16.97 18.15
N GLU A 407 -33.73 -17.39 18.07
CA GLU A 407 -34.47 -17.54 16.80
C GLU A 407 -35.03 -16.20 16.23
N GLU A 408 -35.14 -15.15 17.05
CA GLU A 408 -35.54 -13.81 16.58
C GLU A 408 -34.36 -12.94 16.10
N LEU A 409 -33.12 -13.31 16.43
CA LEU A 409 -31.91 -12.59 16.00
C LEU A 409 -31.45 -12.97 14.59
N GLU A 410 -31.71 -14.21 14.16
CA GLU A 410 -31.37 -14.68 12.81
C GLU A 410 -32.26 -14.05 11.71
N LYS A 411 -33.50 -13.68 12.04
CA LYS A 411 -34.41 -13.00 11.10
C LYS A 411 -34.03 -11.54 10.83
N ALA A 412 -33.33 -10.89 11.77
CA ALA A 412 -32.88 -9.51 11.63
C ALA A 412 -31.60 -9.37 10.76
N LEU A 413 -30.81 -10.44 10.62
CA LEU A 413 -29.63 -10.44 9.73
C LEU A 413 -29.99 -10.73 8.26
N ASP A 414 -30.98 -11.57 7.99
CA ASP A 414 -31.35 -11.95 6.61
C ASP A 414 -32.03 -10.80 5.83
N ASP A 415 -32.75 -9.91 6.54
CA ASP A 415 -33.37 -8.71 5.94
C ASP A 415 -32.35 -7.60 5.60
N SER A 416 -31.17 -7.58 6.22
CA SER A 416 -30.09 -6.63 5.87
C SER A 416 -29.33 -7.05 4.59
N VAL A 417 -29.18 -8.35 4.33
CA VAL A 417 -28.49 -8.88 3.14
C VAL A 417 -29.34 -8.70 1.87
N LYS A 418 -30.67 -8.74 1.97
CA LYS A 418 -31.57 -8.52 0.81
C LYS A 418 -31.63 -7.06 0.34
N SER A 419 -31.25 -6.11 1.20
CA SER A 419 -31.23 -4.66 0.88
C SER A 419 -29.99 -4.22 0.10
N THR A 420 -28.91 -5.02 0.12
CA THR A 420 -27.63 -4.68 -0.52
C THR A 420 -27.46 -5.25 -1.94
N GLU A 421 -28.27 -6.24 -2.34
CA GLU A 421 -28.31 -6.71 -3.74
C GLU A 421 -29.27 -5.90 -4.65
N ALA A 422 -30.21 -5.14 -4.07
CA ALA A 422 -31.15 -4.30 -4.84
C ALA A 422 -30.56 -2.95 -5.32
N THR A 423 -29.44 -2.52 -4.73
CA THR A 423 -28.79 -1.24 -5.06
C THR A 423 -27.81 -1.33 -6.25
N SER A 424 -27.36 -2.53 -6.64
CA SER A 424 -26.47 -2.71 -7.81
C SER A 424 -27.22 -2.74 -9.15
N SER A 425 -28.47 -3.25 -9.18
CA SER A 425 -29.29 -3.31 -10.41
C SER A 425 -29.89 -1.95 -10.81
N SER A 426 -30.13 -1.07 -9.82
CA SER A 426 -30.74 0.24 -10.02
C SER A 426 -29.76 1.26 -10.62
N ALA A 427 -28.47 1.18 -10.26
CA ALA A 427 -27.41 2.02 -10.81
C ALA A 427 -27.13 1.71 -12.30
N LEU A 428 -27.16 0.44 -12.71
CA LEU A 428 -26.96 0.03 -14.11
C LEU A 428 -28.12 0.46 -15.03
N LYS A 429 -29.36 0.46 -14.52
CA LYS A 429 -30.55 0.92 -15.27
C LYS A 429 -30.58 2.44 -15.47
N ILE A 430 -30.14 3.20 -14.49
CA ILE A 430 -30.01 4.67 -14.59
C ILE A 430 -28.88 5.05 -15.56
N PHE A 431 -27.78 4.29 -15.59
CA PHE A 431 -26.66 4.50 -16.51
C PHE A 431 -27.06 4.26 -17.98
N TRP A 432 -27.85 3.21 -18.25
CA TRP A 432 -28.37 2.93 -19.59
C TRP A 432 -29.44 3.93 -20.06
N LEU A 433 -30.31 4.41 -19.16
CA LEU A 433 -31.29 5.46 -19.49
C LEU A 433 -30.63 6.81 -19.81
N PHE A 434 -29.56 7.17 -19.11
CA PHE A 434 -28.76 8.37 -19.41
C PHE A 434 -27.99 8.24 -20.73
N TYR A 435 -27.43 7.06 -21.04
CA TYR A 435 -26.76 6.81 -22.32
C TYR A 435 -27.74 6.90 -23.50
N PHE A 436 -28.95 6.35 -23.35
CA PHE A 436 -29.99 6.40 -24.40
C PHE A 436 -30.51 7.82 -24.64
N LEU A 437 -30.67 8.63 -23.60
CA LEU A 437 -31.07 10.05 -23.71
C LEU A 437 -29.99 10.92 -24.36
N VAL A 438 -28.71 10.66 -24.08
CA VAL A 438 -27.58 11.37 -24.70
C VAL A 438 -27.44 11.01 -26.18
N VAL A 439 -27.62 9.74 -26.56
CA VAL A 439 -27.57 9.33 -27.98
C VAL A 439 -28.73 9.93 -28.80
N ILE A 440 -29.92 10.08 -28.22
CA ILE A 440 -31.07 10.71 -28.90
C ILE A 440 -30.87 12.23 -29.06
N LEU A 441 -30.20 12.90 -28.12
CA LEU A 441 -29.93 14.35 -28.19
C LEU A 441 -28.82 14.73 -29.18
N PHE A 442 -28.01 13.78 -29.65
CA PHE A 442 -26.94 14.01 -30.64
C PHE A 442 -27.27 13.48 -32.06
N ALA A 443 -28.48 12.96 -32.27
CA ALA A 443 -28.93 12.41 -33.56
C ALA A 443 -30.00 13.25 -34.30
N TYR A 444 -30.20 14.52 -33.90
CA TYR A 444 -31.04 15.49 -34.62
C TYR A 444 -30.36 16.85 -34.76
#